data_AF-F3GN25-F1
#
_entry.id   AF-F3GN25-F1
#
_cell.length_a   1.000
_cell.length_b   1.000
_cell.length_c   1.000
_cell.angle_alpha   90.00
_cell.angle_beta   90.00
_cell.angle_gamma   90.00
#
_symmetry.space_group_name_H-M   'P 1'
#
loop_
_entity.id
_entity.type
_entity.pdbx_description
1 polymer ?
#
loop_
_entity_poly.entity_id
_entity_poly.type
_entity_poly.pdbx_seq_one_letter_code
_entity_poly.pdbx_strand_id
1 'polypeptide(L)'
;TQNAYTTPAPASNSTPQLPVVKTVFRMNNALYATLLYGSGFEVDASVGNAELPGGFKVISVSLDSVVLGHDGRRYPLGFSTRAPSGSVDAPQMSLPTL
;
A
#
# COMPACT_ATOMS: atom_id res chain seq x y z
N THR A 1 -0.78 45.18 -14.36
CA THR A 1 -0.65 44.18 -15.45
C THR A 1 -0.19 42.87 -14.86
N GLN A 2 -1.06 41.86 -14.94
CA GLN A 2 -0.80 40.40 -14.91
C GLN A 2 -0.04 39.81 -13.70
N ASN A 3 -0.83 39.42 -12.70
CA ASN A 3 -0.42 38.50 -11.64
C ASN A 3 -0.19 37.12 -12.25
N ALA A 4 1.04 36.59 -12.15
CA ALA A 4 1.36 35.25 -12.59
C ALA A 4 0.64 34.25 -11.67
N TYR A 5 -0.40 33.60 -12.21
CA TYR A 5 -0.98 32.41 -11.61
C TYR A 5 0.01 31.28 -11.82
N THR A 6 0.90 31.06 -10.86
CA THR A 6 1.59 29.78 -10.71
C THR A 6 0.50 28.77 -10.41
N THR A 7 0.05 28.04 -11.43
CA THR A 7 -0.81 26.88 -11.23
C THR A 7 -0.09 25.98 -10.22
N PRO A 8 -0.64 25.68 -9.04
CA PRO A 8 -0.13 24.57 -8.26
C PRO A 8 -0.27 23.38 -9.20
N ALA A 9 0.86 22.75 -9.58
CA ALA A 9 0.79 21.41 -10.15
C ALA A 9 -0.19 20.62 -9.27
N PRO A 10 -1.12 19.84 -9.84
CA PRO A 10 -2.00 19.02 -9.00
C PRO A 10 -1.08 18.32 -8.03
N ALA A 11 -1.19 18.63 -6.74
CA ALA A 11 -0.50 17.89 -5.71
C ALA A 11 -0.92 16.46 -6.04
N SER A 12 0.04 15.66 -6.49
CA SER A 12 -0.20 14.26 -6.79
C SER A 12 -0.60 13.69 -5.45
N ASN A 13 -1.89 13.74 -5.17
CA ASN A 13 -2.57 13.07 -4.08
C ASN A 13 -2.57 11.59 -4.50
N SER A 14 -1.36 11.08 -4.76
CA SER A 14 -1.06 9.69 -4.98
C SER A 14 -1.29 9.09 -3.61
N THR A 15 -2.55 8.75 -3.33
CA THR A 15 -2.91 7.91 -2.20
C THR A 15 -1.93 6.75 -2.23
N PRO A 16 -1.06 6.63 -1.22
CA PRO A 16 0.07 5.74 -1.31
C PRO A 16 -0.49 4.32 -1.45
N GLN A 17 -0.18 3.66 -2.56
CA GLN A 17 -0.78 2.38 -2.90
C GLN A 17 -0.28 1.32 -1.92
N LEU A 18 -1.16 0.92 -1.01
CA LEU A 18 -0.82 -0.05 0.02
C LEU A 18 -0.69 -1.44 -0.60
N PRO A 19 0.39 -2.18 -0.33
CA PRO A 19 0.46 -3.59 -0.65
C PRO A 19 -0.47 -4.39 0.25
N VAL A 20 -0.75 -5.63 -0.13
CA VAL A 20 -1.43 -6.61 0.73
C VAL A 20 -0.44 -7.65 1.22
N VAL A 21 -0.79 -8.34 2.30
CA VAL A 21 0.02 -9.44 2.82
C VAL A 21 -0.38 -10.72 2.08
N LYS A 22 0.55 -11.31 1.31
CA LYS A 22 0.31 -12.60 0.65
C LYS A 22 0.48 -13.75 1.63
N THR A 23 1.53 -13.72 2.44
CA THR A 23 1.83 -14.75 3.43
C THR A 23 2.68 -14.18 4.55
N VAL A 24 2.57 -14.77 5.74
CA VAL A 24 3.47 -14.51 6.87
C VAL A 24 4.12 -15.81 7.28
N PHE A 25 5.43 -15.79 7.43
CA PHE A 25 6.22 -16.96 7.79
C PHE A 25 7.29 -16.58 8.82
N ARG A 26 7.73 -17.57 9.58
CA ARG A 26 8.81 -17.40 10.55
C ARG A 26 10.10 -17.92 9.94
N MET A 27 11.16 -17.13 9.97
CA MET A 27 12.50 -17.50 9.51
C MET A 27 13.54 -16.95 10.48
N ASN A 28 14.55 -17.74 10.85
CA ASN A 28 15.65 -17.32 11.75
C ASN A 28 15.18 -16.62 13.03
N ASN A 29 14.12 -17.14 13.66
CA ASN A 29 13.49 -16.58 14.87
C ASN A 29 12.86 -15.18 14.71
N ALA A 30 12.66 -14.70 13.48
CA ALA A 30 11.93 -13.47 13.15
C ALA A 30 10.70 -13.77 12.28
N LEU A 31 9.70 -12.88 12.33
CA LEU A 31 8.53 -12.95 11.44
C LEU A 31 8.76 -12.12 10.19
N TYR A 32 8.45 -12.72 9.05
CA TYR A 32 8.51 -12.12 7.73
C TYR A 32 7.12 -12.16 7.09
N ALA A 33 6.79 -11.12 6.34
CA ALA A 33 5.56 -10.99 5.58
C ALA A 33 5.92 -10.78 4.11
N THR A 34 5.45 -11.63 3.21
CA THR A 34 5.52 -11.35 1.78
C THR A 34 4.42 -10.37 1.43
N LEU A 35 4.81 -9.19 0.98
CA LEU A 35 3.92 -8.11 0.57
C LEU A 35 3.73 -8.15 -0.94
N LEU A 36 2.48 -8.16 -1.40
CA LEU A 36 2.10 -8.13 -2.80
C LEU A 36 1.59 -6.74 -3.16
N TYR A 37 2.28 -6.07 -4.08
CA TYR A 37 1.94 -4.74 -4.55
C TYR A 37 0.90 -4.81 -5.68
N GLY A 38 0.17 -3.71 -5.90
CA GLY A 38 -0.81 -3.60 -6.99
C GLY A 38 -0.19 -3.83 -8.39
N SER A 39 1.12 -3.62 -8.52
CA SER A 39 1.90 -3.92 -9.73
C SER A 39 2.20 -5.41 -9.93
N GLY A 40 1.87 -6.28 -8.98
CA GLY A 40 2.18 -7.71 -8.99
C GLY A 40 3.57 -8.05 -8.43
N PHE A 41 4.35 -7.06 -8.00
CA PHE A 41 5.64 -7.29 -7.35
C PHE A 41 5.47 -7.79 -5.92
N GLU A 42 6.40 -8.64 -5.50
CA GLU A 42 6.44 -9.24 -4.18
C GLU A 42 7.70 -8.84 -3.42
N VAL A 43 7.54 -8.45 -2.16
CA VAL A 43 8.66 -8.05 -1.31
C VAL A 43 8.52 -8.70 0.06
N ASP A 44 9.55 -9.39 0.52
CA ASP A 44 9.60 -9.91 1.87
C ASP A 44 9.99 -8.82 2.86
N ALA A 45 9.14 -8.63 3.86
CA ALA A 45 9.19 -7.51 4.77
C ALA A 45 9.13 -8.00 6.22
N SER A 46 9.99 -7.47 7.08
CA SER A 46 10.03 -7.79 8.52
C SER A 46 10.21 -6.51 9.33
N VAL A 47 9.86 -6.56 10.61
CA VAL A 47 10.09 -5.42 11.51
C VAL A 47 11.60 -5.15 11.59
N GLY A 48 12.00 -3.91 11.32
CA GLY A 48 13.41 -3.51 11.33
C GLY A 48 14.18 -3.74 10.02
N ASN A 49 13.54 -4.29 8.98
CA ASN A 49 14.13 -4.34 7.63
C ASN A 49 14.16 -2.94 6.98
N ALA A 50 14.84 -2.87 5.82
CA ALA A 50 14.96 -1.66 5.01
C ALA A 50 13.59 -1.08 4.59
N GLU A 51 13.62 0.19 4.20
CA GLU A 51 12.45 0.92 3.71
C GLU A 51 11.87 0.24 2.47
N LEU A 52 10.55 0.08 2.46
CA LEU A 52 9.80 -0.57 1.40
C LEU A 52 9.54 0.39 0.23
N PRO A 53 9.32 -0.14 -0.99
CA PRO A 53 8.88 0.64 -2.14
C PRO A 53 7.68 1.53 -1.81
N GLY A 54 7.80 2.82 -2.12
CA GLY A 54 6.78 3.82 -1.77
C GLY A 54 7.01 4.51 -0.42
N GLY A 55 8.19 4.34 0.20
CA GLY A 55 8.56 5.06 1.44
C GLY A 55 7.94 4.47 2.71
N PHE A 56 7.41 3.25 2.64
CA PHE A 56 6.81 2.60 3.79
C PHE A 56 7.86 1.92 4.67
N LYS A 57 7.56 1.81 5.96
CA LYS A 57 8.37 1.04 6.92
C LYS A 57 7.50 0.02 7.60
N VAL A 58 8.00 -1.18 7.79
CA VAL A 58 7.29 -2.17 8.59
C VAL A 58 7.44 -1.81 10.06
N ILE A 59 6.32 -1.51 10.72
CA ILE A 59 6.32 -1.17 12.15
C ILE A 59 5.84 -2.32 13.03
N SER A 60 5.07 -3.26 12.48
CA SER A 60 4.67 -4.48 13.18
C SER A 60 4.40 -5.61 12.18
N VAL A 61 4.81 -6.83 12.53
CA VAL A 61 4.47 -8.07 11.81
C VAL A 61 4.00 -9.10 12.82
N SER A 62 2.85 -9.68 12.57
CA SER A 62 2.23 -10.76 13.31
C SER A 62 1.59 -11.73 12.33
N LEU A 63 1.24 -12.93 12.80
CA LEU A 63 0.64 -13.96 11.95
C LEU A 63 -0.72 -13.54 11.37
N ASP A 64 -1.45 -12.70 12.09
CA ASP A 64 -2.79 -12.22 11.74
C ASP A 64 -2.81 -10.75 11.27
N SER A 65 -1.73 -10.00 11.48
CA SER A 65 -1.70 -8.55 11.31
C SER A 65 -0.33 -8.07 10.85
N VAL A 66 -0.28 -7.21 9.82
CA VAL A 66 0.94 -6.51 9.40
C VAL A 66 0.62 -5.04 9.33
N VAL A 67 1.50 -4.18 9.87
CA VAL A 67 1.27 -2.74 9.89
C VAL A 67 2.47 -2.02 9.30
N LEU A 68 2.18 -1.16 8.31
CA LEU A 68 3.15 -0.26 7.73
C LEU A 68 3.03 1.14 8.32
N GLY A 69 4.16 1.81 8.49
CA GLY A 69 4.27 3.24 8.78
C GLY A 69 4.67 4.00 7.52
N HIS A 70 3.98 5.09 7.21
CA HIS A 70 4.38 6.02 6.15
C HIS A 70 3.89 7.42 6.52
N ASP A 71 4.78 8.41 6.41
CA ASP A 71 4.47 9.83 6.69
C ASP A 71 3.83 10.04 8.08
N GLY A 72 4.34 9.32 9.10
CA GLY A 72 3.79 9.36 10.47
C GLY A 72 2.44 8.66 10.66
N ARG A 73 1.83 8.11 9.60
CA ARG A 73 0.57 7.37 9.64
C ARG A 73 0.82 5.86 9.66
N ARG A 74 -0.12 5.12 10.26
CA ARG A 74 -0.09 3.66 10.35
C ARG A 74 -1.16 3.05 9.45
N TYR A 75 -0.77 2.05 8.67
CA TYR A 75 -1.60 1.38 7.68
C TYR A 75 -1.61 -0.12 7.99
N PRO A 76 -2.64 -0.64 8.67
CA PRO A 76 -2.81 -2.08 8.83
C PRO A 76 -3.12 -2.69 7.46
N LEU A 77 -2.35 -3.70 7.08
CA LEU A 77 -2.51 -4.41 5.83
C LEU A 77 -3.41 -5.62 6.01
N GLY A 78 -4.27 -5.87 5.01
CA GLY A 78 -5.06 -7.09 4.93
C GLY A 78 -4.28 -8.23 4.28
N PHE A 79 -4.68 -9.46 4.59
CA PHE A 79 -4.15 -10.66 3.95
C PHE A 79 -4.92 -10.94 2.67
N SER A 80 -4.21 -11.07 1.55
CA SER A 80 -4.79 -11.38 0.26
C SER A 80 -3.76 -12.07 -0.64
N THR A 81 -4.20 -13.12 -1.32
CA THR A 81 -3.43 -13.79 -2.37
C THR A 81 -3.53 -13.10 -3.73
N ARG A 82 -4.28 -11.99 -3.80
CA ARG A 82 -4.47 -11.16 -4.99
C ARG A 82 -3.95 -9.76 -4.73
N ALA A 83 -3.27 -9.20 -5.73
CA ALA A 83 -2.76 -7.84 -5.66
C ALA A 83 -3.92 -6.87 -5.38
N PRO A 84 -3.70 -5.84 -4.53
CA PRO A 84 -4.69 -4.81 -4.33
C PRO A 84 -4.92 -4.16 -5.68
N SER A 85 -6.14 -4.33 -6.20
CA SER A 85 -6.62 -3.50 -7.30
C SER A 85 -6.78 -2.13 -6.65
N GLY A 86 -5.76 -1.27 -6.78
CA GLY A 86 -5.82 0.10 -6.27
C GLY A 86 -7.16 0.65 -6.70
N SER A 87 -7.93 1.17 -5.74
CA SER A 87 -9.32 1.57 -5.95
C SER A 87 -9.42 2.44 -7.19
N VAL A 88 -9.76 1.84 -8.33
CA VAL A 88 -10.60 2.51 -9.29
C VAL A 88 -11.95 2.49 -8.62
N ASP A 89 -12.22 3.54 -7.85
CA ASP A 89 -13.57 4.06 -7.79
C ASP A 89 -13.95 4.48 -9.21
N ALA A 90 -14.17 3.49 -10.07
CA ALA A 90 -15.12 3.65 -11.14
C ALA A 90 -16.43 3.33 -10.44
N PRO A 91 -17.28 4.34 -10.13
CA PRO A 91 -18.65 4.03 -9.80
C PRO A 91 -19.13 3.10 -10.91
N GLN A 92 -19.49 1.89 -10.53
CA GLN A 92 -20.21 0.99 -11.41
C GLN A 92 -21.40 1.80 -11.87
N MET A 93 -21.35 2.32 -13.11
CA MET A 93 -22.54 2.82 -13.79
C MET A 93 -23.37 1.58 -14.11
N SER A 94 -24.01 1.06 -13.08
CA SER A 94 -25.24 0.31 -13.20
C SER A 94 -26.28 1.30 -13.70
N LEU A 95 -26.65 1.24 -14.96
CA LEU A 95 -28.00 1.58 -15.35
C LEU A 95 -28.52 0.56 -16.38
N PRO A 96 -29.60 -0.17 -16.03
CA PRO A 96 -30.22 -1.15 -16.89
C PRO A 96 -31.20 -0.50 -17.87
N THR A 97 -31.46 -1.22 -18.97
CA THR A 97 -32.71 -1.26 -19.77
C THR A 97 -33.11 0.00 -20.57
N LEU A 98 -33.32 -0.21 -21.87
CA LEU A 98 -34.64 -0.17 -22.53
C LEU A 98 -34.65 -1.08 -23.76
#